data_AF-A0A958W289-F1
#
_entry.id   AF-A0A958W289-F1
#
_cell.length_a   1.000
_cell.length_b   1.000
_cell.length_c   1.000
_cell.angle_alpha   90.00
_cell.angle_beta   90.00
_cell.angle_gamma   90.00
#
_symmetry.space_group_name_H-M   'P 1'
#
loop_
_entity.id
_entity.type
_entity.pdbx_description
1 polymer ?
#
loop_
_entity_poly.entity_id
_entity_poly.type
_entity_poly.pdbx_seq_one_letter_code
_entity_poly.pdbx_strand_id
1 'polypeptide(L)'
;MPNHSGHSEKKLTITKEEINTLPLASFEGEVKLITEKEKIAEAFEEISSHEIVGFDTETRPSFHKGQFYNVSLLQLALPDKAFLIRLNYTGFTKEMVSFFENDEILKAGVGIRDDIKALQKLKRFDPDGFVELSSIARNKGLQVESVKKLAGLILGFRISKSAQTSNWEAEQYTEKQISYAATDAWVCLRLYSSLMNYEKPV
;
A
#
# COMPACT_ATOMS: atom_id res chain seq x y z
N MET A 1 -20.53 40.62 15.75
CA MET A 1 -19.39 39.68 15.71
C MET A 1 -19.94 38.28 15.96
N PRO A 2 -20.10 37.40 14.95
CA PRO A 2 -20.47 36.02 15.22
C PRO A 2 -19.22 35.19 15.53
N ASN A 3 -19.28 34.45 16.64
CA ASN A 3 -18.30 33.45 17.05
C ASN A 3 -18.10 32.40 15.96
N HIS A 4 -16.85 32.19 15.53
CA HIS A 4 -16.44 31.00 14.79
C HIS A 4 -15.80 30.00 15.75
N SER A 5 -16.63 29.32 16.53
CA SER A 5 -16.25 28.08 17.20
C SER A 5 -16.53 26.91 16.24
N GLY A 6 -15.70 26.77 15.22
CA GLY A 6 -15.74 25.64 14.29
C GLY A 6 -15.22 24.37 14.96
N HIS A 7 -16.06 23.69 15.74
CA HIS A 7 -15.83 22.27 16.00
C HIS A 7 -16.17 21.54 14.70
N SER A 8 -15.16 21.30 13.86
CA SER A 8 -15.30 20.35 12.75
C SER A 8 -15.64 19.00 13.35
N GLU A 9 -16.89 18.55 13.24
CA GLU A 9 -17.25 17.17 13.55
C GLU A 9 -16.27 16.24 12.81
N LYS A 10 -15.52 15.45 13.57
CA LYS A 10 -14.61 14.44 13.00
C LYS A 10 -15.48 13.37 12.32
N LYS A 11 -15.50 13.38 10.99
CA LYS A 11 -16.28 12.43 10.18
C LYS A 11 -15.75 11.00 10.34
N LEU A 12 -16.66 10.03 10.41
CA LEU A 12 -16.34 8.59 10.50
C LEU A 12 -16.17 7.92 9.13
N THR A 13 -16.67 8.57 8.07
CA THR A 13 -16.59 8.10 6.69
C THR A 13 -16.55 9.28 5.73
N ILE A 14 -16.31 9.02 4.44
CA ILE A 14 -16.25 10.03 3.40
C ILE A 14 -16.93 9.49 2.12
N THR A 15 -17.75 10.33 1.49
CA THR A 15 -18.46 9.99 0.24
C THR A 15 -17.54 10.11 -0.97
N LYS A 16 -17.98 9.57 -2.11
CA LYS A 16 -17.20 9.67 -3.36
C LYS A 16 -17.13 11.12 -3.85
N GLU A 17 -18.22 11.86 -3.68
CA GLU A 17 -18.35 13.27 -4.03
C GLU A 17 -17.38 14.12 -3.21
N GLU A 18 -17.32 13.89 -1.89
CA GLU A 18 -16.36 14.55 -1.00
C GLU A 18 -14.92 14.22 -1.35
N ILE A 19 -14.59 12.96 -1.66
CA ILE A 19 -13.23 12.62 -2.10
C ILE A 19 -12.87 13.37 -3.39
N ASN A 20 -13.81 13.55 -4.31
CA ASN A 20 -13.52 14.19 -5.59
C ASN A 20 -13.21 15.70 -5.46
N THR A 21 -13.59 16.36 -4.36
CA THR A 21 -13.24 17.76 -4.09
C THR A 21 -11.84 17.92 -3.50
N LEU A 22 -11.23 16.84 -3.03
CA LEU A 22 -9.88 16.86 -2.44
C LEU A 22 -8.80 17.03 -3.52
N PRO A 23 -7.65 17.65 -3.16
CA PRO A 23 -6.50 17.73 -4.06
C PRO A 23 -6.04 16.32 -4.45
N LEU A 24 -5.68 16.15 -5.73
CA LEU A 24 -5.07 14.92 -6.20
C LEU A 24 -3.60 14.91 -5.75
N ALA A 25 -3.19 13.82 -5.10
CA ALA A 25 -1.80 13.59 -4.74
C ALA A 25 -1.32 12.26 -5.31
N SER A 26 -0.02 12.19 -5.53
CA SER A 26 0.74 11.00 -5.90
C SER A 26 2.06 11.01 -5.15
N PHE A 27 2.72 9.87 -5.09
CA PHE A 27 4.09 9.80 -4.60
C PHE A 27 5.03 10.56 -5.56
N GLU A 28 5.88 11.43 -5.00
CA GLU A 28 6.81 12.29 -5.75
C GLU A 28 8.29 11.93 -5.48
N GLY A 29 8.55 10.93 -4.63
CA GLY A 29 9.90 10.47 -4.31
C GLY A 29 10.50 9.55 -5.38
N GLU A 30 11.67 8.99 -5.08
CA GLU A 30 12.37 8.09 -5.99
C GLU A 30 11.61 6.76 -6.15
N VAL A 31 11.41 6.29 -7.38
CA VAL A 31 10.80 4.98 -7.63
C VAL A 31 11.83 4.04 -8.27
N LYS A 32 12.16 2.96 -7.58
CA LYS A 32 13.02 1.87 -8.08
C LYS A 32 12.15 0.72 -8.60
N LEU A 33 12.04 0.61 -9.93
CA LEU A 33 11.46 -0.57 -10.58
C LEU A 33 12.55 -1.65 -10.71
N ILE A 34 12.34 -2.81 -10.06
CA ILE A 34 13.32 -3.88 -10.00
C ILE A 34 12.81 -5.09 -10.80
N THR A 35 13.55 -5.41 -11.86
CA THR A 35 13.33 -6.59 -12.72
C THR A 35 14.42 -7.64 -12.58
N GLU A 36 15.61 -7.24 -12.12
CA GLU A 36 16.77 -8.12 -11.98
C GLU A 36 16.82 -8.74 -10.59
N LYS A 37 17.03 -10.06 -10.53
CA LYS A 37 17.14 -10.79 -9.26
C LYS A 37 18.35 -10.34 -8.44
N GLU A 38 19.43 -9.94 -9.11
CA GLU A 38 20.69 -9.51 -8.51
C GLU A 38 20.55 -8.21 -7.73
N LYS A 39 19.52 -7.40 -8.02
CA LYS A 39 19.23 -6.14 -7.33
C LYS A 39 18.41 -6.30 -6.05
N ILE A 40 17.88 -7.50 -5.81
CA ILE A 40 17.03 -7.76 -4.65
C ILE A 40 17.79 -7.62 -3.34
N ALA A 41 19.03 -8.14 -3.24
CA ALA A 41 19.79 -8.05 -2.00
C ALA A 41 20.05 -6.59 -1.57
N GLU A 42 20.52 -5.77 -2.51
CA GLU A 42 20.76 -4.32 -2.30
C GLU A 42 19.47 -3.59 -1.89
N ALA A 43 18.35 -3.89 -2.56
CA ALA A 43 17.07 -3.27 -2.23
C ALA A 43 16.57 -3.64 -0.83
N PHE A 44 16.67 -4.93 -0.45
CA PHE A 44 16.21 -5.39 0.85
C PHE A 44 17.13 -4.99 2.00
N GLU A 45 18.42 -4.73 1.75
CA GLU A 45 19.30 -4.07 2.73
C GLU A 45 18.79 -2.67 3.08
N GLU A 46 18.43 -1.87 2.07
CA GLU A 46 17.88 -0.52 2.26
C GLU A 46 16.48 -0.55 2.90
N ILE A 47 15.59 -1.42 2.42
CA ILE A 47 14.23 -1.57 2.95
C ILE A 47 14.28 -2.01 4.42
N SER A 48 15.15 -2.97 4.77
CA SER A 48 15.20 -3.54 6.11
C SER A 48 15.90 -2.65 7.14
N SER A 49 16.52 -1.54 6.71
CA SER A 49 17.05 -0.53 7.64
C SER A 49 15.96 0.37 8.24
N HIS A 50 14.69 0.16 7.86
CA HIS A 50 13.55 0.92 8.35
C HIS A 50 12.65 0.03 9.21
N GLU A 51 12.22 0.55 10.35
CA GLU A 51 11.32 -0.15 11.28
C GLU A 51 9.92 -0.35 10.71
N ILE A 52 9.54 0.44 9.71
CA ILE A 52 8.24 0.34 9.06
C ILE A 52 8.31 0.71 7.59
N VAL A 53 7.57 -0.04 6.79
CA VAL A 53 7.35 0.23 5.37
C VAL A 53 5.88 0.15 5.00
N GLY A 54 5.51 0.90 3.98
CA GLY A 54 4.22 0.72 3.30
C GLY A 54 4.27 -0.52 2.41
N PHE A 55 3.22 -1.31 2.41
CA PHE A 55 3.12 -2.58 1.71
C PHE A 55 1.83 -2.64 0.88
N ASP A 56 1.96 -3.13 -0.35
CA ASP A 56 0.83 -3.50 -1.20
C ASP A 56 1.28 -4.60 -2.19
N THR A 57 0.32 -5.23 -2.88
CA THR A 57 0.62 -6.08 -4.04
C THR A 57 -0.31 -5.85 -5.22
N GLU A 58 0.16 -6.18 -6.43
CA GLU A 58 -0.68 -6.14 -7.62
C GLU A 58 -0.62 -7.45 -8.42
N THR A 59 -1.81 -7.86 -8.88
CA THR A 59 -2.03 -9.09 -9.64
C THR A 59 -2.80 -8.75 -10.91
N ARG A 60 -2.43 -9.37 -12.03
CA ARG A 60 -3.19 -9.22 -13.28
C ARG A 60 -4.66 -9.63 -13.06
N PRO A 61 -5.65 -8.80 -13.45
CA PRO A 61 -7.05 -9.16 -13.29
C PRO A 61 -7.41 -10.33 -14.21
N SER A 62 -8.31 -11.19 -13.72
CA SER A 62 -8.92 -12.25 -14.50
C SER A 62 -10.31 -11.85 -14.95
N PHE A 63 -10.58 -11.95 -16.25
CA PHE A 63 -11.90 -11.69 -16.85
C PHE A 63 -12.64 -12.99 -17.20
N HIS A 64 -12.04 -14.15 -16.95
CA HIS A 64 -12.62 -15.47 -17.20
C HIS A 64 -12.80 -16.23 -15.88
N LYS A 65 -13.99 -16.79 -15.67
CA LYS A 65 -14.29 -17.58 -14.47
C LYS A 65 -13.32 -18.76 -14.35
N GLY A 66 -12.72 -18.91 -13.16
CA GLY A 66 -11.79 -20.01 -12.85
C GLY A 66 -10.34 -19.77 -13.24
N GLN A 67 -10.02 -18.66 -13.90
CA GLN A 67 -8.63 -18.26 -14.18
C GLN A 67 -8.10 -17.40 -13.04
N PHE A 68 -6.93 -17.76 -12.51
CA PHE A 68 -6.23 -17.03 -11.46
C PHE A 68 -4.81 -16.74 -11.90
N TYR A 69 -4.32 -15.55 -11.57
CA TYR A 69 -2.93 -15.15 -11.82
C TYR A 69 -2.18 -15.05 -10.50
N ASN A 70 -0.87 -15.20 -10.60
CA ASN A 70 0.04 -15.02 -9.50
C ASN A 70 0.32 -13.53 -9.27
N VAL A 71 0.67 -13.18 -8.04
CA VAL A 71 1.14 -11.81 -7.71
C VAL A 71 2.31 -11.49 -8.64
N SER A 72 2.17 -10.38 -9.37
CA SER A 72 3.14 -9.97 -10.39
C SER A 72 4.06 -8.87 -9.88
N LEU A 73 3.56 -8.06 -8.95
CA LEU A 73 4.25 -6.89 -8.42
C LEU A 73 4.09 -6.84 -6.90
N LEU A 74 5.22 -6.70 -6.21
CA LEU A 74 5.30 -6.32 -4.80
C LEU A 74 5.66 -4.84 -4.72
N GLN A 75 4.92 -4.07 -3.92
CA GLN A 75 5.24 -2.67 -3.66
C GLN A 75 5.65 -2.48 -2.20
N LEU A 76 6.80 -1.82 -2.00
CA LEU A 76 7.29 -1.44 -0.69
C LEU A 76 7.66 0.05 -0.70
N ALA A 77 7.18 0.81 0.27
CA ALA A 77 7.44 2.26 0.34
C ALA A 77 8.12 2.66 1.64
N LEU A 78 9.16 3.47 1.48
CA LEU A 78 9.82 4.30 2.49
C LEU A 78 9.27 5.73 2.40
N PRO A 79 9.67 6.67 3.28
CA PRO A 79 9.18 8.05 3.22
C PRO A 79 9.41 8.73 1.86
N ASP A 80 10.61 8.57 1.30
CA ASP A 80 11.07 9.29 0.10
C ASP A 80 11.47 8.36 -1.05
N LYS A 81 11.26 7.04 -0.91
CA LYS A 81 11.55 6.04 -1.94
C LYS A 81 10.51 4.92 -1.98
N ALA A 82 10.13 4.47 -3.18
CA ALA A 82 9.28 3.30 -3.39
C ALA A 82 10.00 2.26 -4.25
N PHE A 83 9.84 0.99 -3.89
CA PHE A 83 10.38 -0.17 -4.58
C PHE A 83 9.24 -0.95 -5.21
N LEU A 84 9.32 -1.11 -6.52
CA LEU A 84 8.37 -1.85 -7.33
C LEU A 84 9.06 -3.11 -7.83
N ILE A 85 8.83 -4.25 -7.18
CA ILE A 85 9.55 -5.49 -7.45
C ILE A 85 8.70 -6.40 -8.32
N ARG A 86 9.17 -6.63 -9.55
CA ARG A 86 8.51 -7.49 -10.54
C ARG A 86 8.71 -8.97 -10.20
N LEU A 87 7.87 -9.54 -9.34
CA LEU A 87 7.97 -10.93 -8.90
C LEU A 87 7.94 -11.96 -10.04
N ASN A 88 7.25 -11.65 -11.14
CA ASN A 88 7.23 -12.50 -12.33
C ASN A 88 8.56 -12.51 -13.13
N TYR A 89 9.49 -11.59 -12.83
CA TYR A 89 10.85 -11.55 -13.39
C TYR A 89 11.90 -11.97 -12.36
N THR A 90 11.84 -11.42 -11.15
CA THR A 90 12.84 -11.66 -10.10
C THR A 90 12.66 -13.01 -9.40
N GLY A 91 11.43 -13.55 -9.46
CA GLY A 91 10.97 -14.61 -8.57
C GLY A 91 10.83 -14.13 -7.12
N PHE A 92 10.46 -15.08 -6.25
CA PHE A 92 10.38 -14.84 -4.81
C PHE A 92 11.66 -15.34 -4.12
N THR A 93 12.50 -14.42 -3.64
CA THR A 93 13.86 -14.74 -3.18
C THR A 93 13.90 -15.15 -1.70
N LYS A 94 15.09 -15.35 -1.13
CA LYS A 94 15.24 -15.65 0.31
C LYS A 94 15.19 -14.38 1.16
N GLU A 95 15.66 -13.27 0.61
CA GLU A 95 15.65 -11.94 1.21
C GLU A 95 14.20 -11.48 1.47
N MET A 96 13.31 -11.72 0.50
CA MET A 96 11.87 -11.49 0.68
C MET A 96 11.26 -12.35 1.78
N VAL A 97 11.65 -13.63 1.87
CA VAL A 97 11.17 -14.53 2.95
C VAL A 97 11.62 -13.99 4.30
N SER A 98 12.94 -13.77 4.48
CA SER A 98 13.48 -13.23 5.73
C SER A 98 12.84 -11.90 6.11
N PHE A 99 12.56 -11.03 5.14
CA PHE A 99 11.85 -9.78 5.38
C PHE A 99 10.41 -10.00 5.86
N PHE A 100 9.64 -10.87 5.20
CA PHE A 100 8.24 -11.12 5.57
C PHE A 100 8.05 -11.91 6.86
N GLU A 101 9.09 -12.61 7.32
CA GLU A 101 9.12 -13.33 8.60
C GLU A 101 9.67 -12.49 9.76
N ASN A 102 10.21 -11.29 9.49
CA ASN A 102 10.81 -10.42 10.51
C ASN A 102 9.77 -9.50 11.17
N ASP A 103 9.52 -9.68 12.47
CA ASP A 103 8.58 -8.87 13.27
C ASP A 103 9.12 -7.50 13.70
N GLU A 104 10.45 -7.29 13.65
CA GLU A 104 11.09 -6.00 13.93
C GLU A 104 10.81 -4.97 12.83
N ILE A 105 10.35 -5.41 11.65
CA ILE A 105 9.97 -4.55 10.55
C ILE A 105 8.48 -4.66 10.30
N LEU A 106 7.77 -3.54 10.46
CA LEU A 106 6.34 -3.45 10.24
C LEU A 106 6.01 -3.27 8.75
N LYS A 107 5.05 -4.05 8.25
CA LYS A 107 4.52 -3.97 6.87
C LYS A 107 3.09 -3.44 6.93
N ALA A 108 2.91 -2.14 6.76
CA ALA A 108 1.60 -1.50 6.83
C ALA A 108 0.89 -1.54 5.49
N GLY A 109 -0.31 -2.11 5.45
CA GLY A 109 -1.13 -2.19 4.23
C GLY A 109 -2.63 -2.28 4.54
N VAL A 110 -3.46 -2.39 3.49
CA VAL A 110 -4.91 -2.57 3.60
C VAL A 110 -5.32 -3.81 2.82
N GLY A 111 -6.06 -4.73 3.45
CA GLY A 111 -6.46 -5.98 2.80
C GLY A 111 -5.38 -7.06 2.77
N ILE A 112 -4.35 -6.89 3.62
CA ILE A 112 -3.09 -7.63 3.60
C ILE A 112 -3.24 -9.15 3.73
N ARG A 113 -4.34 -9.63 4.32
CA ARG A 113 -4.56 -11.06 4.51
C ARG A 113 -4.60 -11.82 3.18
N ASP A 114 -5.22 -11.24 2.15
CA ASP A 114 -5.32 -11.90 0.85
C ASP A 114 -4.02 -11.74 0.04
N ASP A 115 -3.30 -10.62 0.22
CA ASP A 115 -1.94 -10.44 -0.31
C ASP A 115 -0.98 -11.49 0.24
N ILE A 116 -0.94 -11.69 1.56
CA ILE A 116 -0.09 -12.68 2.22
C ILE A 116 -0.38 -14.08 1.67
N LYS A 117 -1.65 -14.49 1.58
CA LYS A 117 -2.02 -15.79 0.99
C LYS A 117 -1.57 -15.90 -0.46
N ALA A 118 -1.67 -14.84 -1.24
CA ALA A 118 -1.29 -14.84 -2.64
C ALA A 118 0.23 -14.95 -2.80
N LEU A 119 1.01 -14.25 -1.98
CA LEU A 119 2.47 -14.36 -1.90
C LEU A 119 2.91 -15.76 -1.43
N GLN A 120 2.23 -16.34 -0.44
CA GLN A 120 2.52 -17.69 0.07
C GLN A 120 2.32 -18.81 -0.97
N LYS A 121 1.54 -18.55 -2.03
CA LYS A 121 1.43 -19.46 -3.19
C LYS A 121 2.70 -19.47 -4.04
N LEU A 122 3.46 -18.37 -4.05
CA LEU A 122 4.74 -18.28 -4.76
C LEU A 122 5.84 -18.97 -3.97
N LYS A 123 5.88 -18.74 -2.66
CA LYS A 123 6.83 -19.34 -1.74
C LYS A 123 6.30 -19.31 -0.33
N ARG A 124 6.45 -20.41 0.42
CA ARG A 124 6.05 -20.44 1.84
C ARG A 124 6.96 -19.54 2.68
N PHE A 125 6.35 -18.84 3.63
CA PHE A 125 6.97 -18.09 4.69
C PHE A 125 5.96 -17.95 5.84
N ASP A 126 6.45 -17.75 7.06
CA ASP A 126 5.63 -17.52 8.26
C ASP A 126 5.42 -15.99 8.47
N PRO A 127 4.25 -15.43 8.12
CA PRO A 127 4.06 -13.98 8.05
C PRO A 127 4.13 -13.33 9.43
N ASP A 128 5.00 -12.33 9.58
CA ASP A 128 5.11 -11.52 10.80
C ASP A 128 5.33 -10.02 10.51
N GLY A 129 5.10 -9.17 11.50
CA GLY A 129 5.21 -7.71 11.39
C GLY A 129 4.15 -7.04 10.50
N PHE A 130 3.15 -7.77 10.00
CA PHE A 130 2.13 -7.19 9.13
C PHE A 130 1.07 -6.39 9.91
N VAL A 131 0.76 -5.19 9.43
CA VAL A 131 -0.19 -4.26 10.05
C VAL A 131 -1.38 -3.98 9.14
N GLU A 132 -2.56 -4.48 9.53
CA GLU A 132 -3.83 -4.24 8.82
C GLU A 132 -4.42 -2.88 9.20
N LEU A 133 -4.22 -1.88 8.34
CA LEU A 133 -4.63 -0.50 8.59
C LEU A 133 -6.15 -0.34 8.68
N SER A 134 -6.93 -1.12 7.94
CA SER A 134 -8.40 -1.07 8.04
C SER A 134 -8.90 -1.52 9.42
N SER A 135 -8.19 -2.45 10.07
CA SER A 135 -8.50 -2.89 11.44
C SER A 135 -8.17 -1.81 12.47
N ILE A 136 -7.05 -1.12 12.32
CA ILE A 136 -6.70 0.03 13.17
C ILE A 136 -7.75 1.15 12.99
N ALA A 137 -8.09 1.48 11.74
CA ALA A 137 -9.09 2.50 11.42
C ALA A 137 -10.44 2.17 12.06
N ARG A 138 -10.92 0.92 11.91
CA ARG A 138 -12.15 0.43 12.54
C ARG A 138 -12.08 0.51 14.06
N ASN A 139 -10.97 0.10 14.66
CA ASN A 139 -10.78 0.19 16.11
C ASN A 139 -10.81 1.64 16.62
N LYS A 140 -10.52 2.62 15.76
CA LYS A 140 -10.62 4.06 16.00
C LYS A 140 -11.99 4.66 15.64
N GLY A 141 -12.98 3.83 15.32
CA GLY A 141 -14.36 4.24 15.03
C GLY A 141 -14.62 4.59 13.57
N LEU A 142 -13.63 4.48 12.69
CA LEU A 142 -13.78 4.79 11.27
C LEU A 142 -14.56 3.68 10.57
N GLN A 143 -15.46 4.07 9.67
CA GLN A 143 -16.28 3.17 8.85
C GLN A 143 -15.75 3.15 7.41
N VAL A 144 -14.46 2.84 7.29
CA VAL A 144 -13.74 2.90 6.02
C VAL A 144 -12.77 1.74 5.91
N GLU A 145 -12.83 1.03 4.77
CA GLU A 145 -12.03 -0.18 4.54
C GLU A 145 -11.08 -0.04 3.34
N SER A 146 -11.18 1.01 2.52
CA SER A 146 -10.33 1.17 1.33
C SER A 146 -9.29 2.27 1.49
N VAL A 147 -8.09 2.02 0.93
CA VAL A 147 -6.97 2.99 0.90
C VAL A 147 -7.43 4.36 0.39
N LYS A 148 -8.19 4.40 -0.71
CA LYS A 148 -8.68 5.67 -1.30
C LYS A 148 -9.52 6.49 -0.32
N LYS A 149 -10.44 5.84 0.39
CA LYS A 149 -11.30 6.53 1.35
C LYS A 149 -10.53 6.90 2.61
N LEU A 150 -9.62 6.05 3.10
CA LEU A 150 -8.75 6.36 4.23
C LEU A 150 -7.84 7.55 3.91
N ALA A 151 -7.23 7.60 2.72
CA ALA A 151 -6.43 8.73 2.27
C ALA A 151 -7.26 10.02 2.26
N GLY A 152 -8.47 9.99 1.69
CA GLY A 152 -9.34 11.16 1.67
C GLY A 152 -9.73 11.64 3.07
N LEU A 153 -10.10 10.71 3.96
CA LEU A 153 -10.60 11.03 5.28
C LEU A 153 -9.50 11.46 6.26
N ILE A 154 -8.33 10.81 6.21
CA ILE A 154 -7.25 10.97 7.20
C ILE A 154 -6.13 11.86 6.67
N LEU A 155 -5.78 11.76 5.39
CA LEU A 155 -4.67 12.52 4.80
C LEU A 155 -5.14 13.77 4.05
N GLY A 156 -6.44 13.92 3.79
CA GLY A 156 -7.03 15.11 3.17
C GLY A 156 -6.74 15.25 1.67
N PHE A 157 -6.32 14.17 1.00
CA PHE A 157 -6.10 14.15 -0.45
C PHE A 157 -6.74 12.92 -1.09
N ARG A 158 -7.02 13.01 -2.39
CA ARG A 158 -7.45 11.87 -3.20
C ARG A 158 -6.27 11.30 -3.98
N ILE A 159 -6.32 10.00 -4.24
CA ILE A 159 -5.37 9.29 -5.10
C ILE A 159 -6.06 8.74 -6.35
N SER A 160 -5.31 8.59 -7.44
CA SER A 160 -5.80 7.93 -8.64
C SER A 160 -5.94 6.42 -8.40
N LYS A 161 -7.00 5.82 -8.95
CA LYS A 161 -7.16 4.36 -9.03
C LYS A 161 -7.20 3.84 -10.47
N SER A 162 -6.73 4.64 -11.42
CA SER A 162 -6.86 4.36 -12.86
C SER A 162 -6.08 3.13 -13.34
N ALA A 163 -5.04 2.70 -12.60
CA ALA A 163 -4.21 1.57 -12.98
C ALA A 163 -4.47 0.29 -12.16
N GLN A 164 -5.45 0.29 -11.25
CA GLN A 164 -5.74 -0.87 -10.38
C GLN A 164 -6.02 -2.16 -11.17
N THR A 165 -6.76 -2.06 -12.29
CA THR A 165 -7.09 -3.21 -13.13
C THR A 165 -6.17 -3.31 -14.37
N SER A 166 -4.90 -2.94 -14.23
CA SER A 166 -3.93 -3.00 -15.33
C SER A 166 -3.41 -4.41 -15.57
N ASN A 167 -2.82 -4.63 -16.75
CA ASN A 167 -2.03 -5.84 -16.96
C ASN A 167 -0.68 -5.72 -16.23
N TRP A 168 -0.65 -6.19 -14.98
CA TRP A 168 0.56 -6.20 -14.15
C TRP A 168 1.61 -7.24 -14.58
N GLU A 169 1.30 -8.09 -15.57
CA GLU A 169 2.27 -8.96 -16.24
C GLU A 169 2.85 -8.33 -17.52
N ALA A 170 2.41 -7.13 -17.91
CA ALA A 170 2.93 -6.45 -19.11
C ALA A 170 4.46 -6.36 -19.08
N GLU A 171 5.10 -6.50 -20.24
CA GLU A 171 6.56 -6.50 -20.36
C GLU A 171 7.18 -5.19 -19.85
N GLN A 172 6.53 -4.07 -20.15
CA GLN A 172 6.91 -2.74 -19.69
C GLN A 172 5.74 -2.09 -18.96
N TYR A 173 6.03 -1.37 -17.89
CA TYR A 173 5.04 -0.56 -17.19
C TYR A 173 5.03 0.86 -17.73
N THR A 174 3.81 1.37 -17.90
CA THR A 174 3.59 2.79 -18.17
C THR A 174 3.91 3.63 -16.94
N GLU A 175 4.20 4.92 -17.14
CA GLU A 175 4.35 5.89 -16.03
C GLU A 175 3.15 5.88 -15.08
N LYS A 176 1.94 5.72 -15.62
CA LYS A 176 0.71 5.62 -14.82
C LYS A 176 0.70 4.41 -13.90
N GLN A 177 1.18 3.26 -14.36
CA GLN A 177 1.29 2.06 -13.51
C GLN A 177 2.34 2.25 -12.41
N ILE A 178 3.50 2.78 -12.76
CA ILE A 178 4.60 3.05 -11.81
C ILE A 178 4.14 4.05 -10.74
N SER A 179 3.59 5.19 -11.15
CA SER A 179 3.11 6.23 -10.23
C SER A 179 1.99 5.72 -9.33
N TYR A 180 1.02 4.97 -9.88
CA TYR A 180 -0.05 4.37 -9.09
C TYR A 180 0.49 3.38 -8.04
N ALA A 181 1.34 2.44 -8.45
CA ALA A 181 1.83 1.38 -7.57
C ALA A 181 2.71 1.94 -6.44
N ALA A 182 3.56 2.92 -6.75
CA ALA A 182 4.36 3.62 -5.76
C ALA A 182 3.48 4.42 -4.78
N THR A 183 2.44 5.08 -5.30
CA THR A 183 1.50 5.86 -4.48
C THR A 183 0.73 4.97 -3.51
N ASP A 184 0.27 3.79 -3.91
CA ASP A 184 -0.54 2.95 -3.04
C ASP A 184 0.24 2.45 -1.82
N ALA A 185 1.47 1.94 -1.99
CA ALA A 185 2.33 1.57 -0.86
C ALA A 185 2.70 2.79 -0.01
N TRP A 186 3.04 3.93 -0.61
CA TRP A 186 3.38 5.16 0.13
C TRP A 186 2.20 5.67 0.97
N VAL A 187 0.99 5.63 0.44
CA VAL A 187 -0.21 6.01 1.19
C VAL A 187 -0.40 5.09 2.39
N CYS A 188 -0.16 3.79 2.27
CA CYS A 188 -0.23 2.88 3.41
C CYS A 188 0.74 3.28 4.53
N LEU A 189 1.99 3.64 4.20
CA LEU A 189 2.94 4.17 5.19
C LEU A 189 2.42 5.46 5.85
N ARG A 190 1.95 6.43 5.06
CA ARG A 190 1.40 7.71 5.56
C ARG A 190 0.18 7.50 6.45
N LEU A 191 -0.68 6.55 6.10
CA LEU A 191 -1.86 6.18 6.86
C LEU A 191 -1.49 5.56 8.20
N TYR A 192 -0.47 4.70 8.27
CA TYR A 192 0.01 4.17 9.54
C TYR A 192 0.37 5.30 10.51
N SER A 193 1.25 6.21 10.08
CA SER A 193 1.72 7.31 10.94
C SER A 193 0.58 8.22 11.39
N SER A 194 -0.39 8.47 10.51
CA SER A 194 -1.55 9.30 10.82
C SER A 194 -2.53 8.58 11.76
N LEU A 195 -2.75 7.29 11.55
CA LEU A 195 -3.63 6.48 12.38
C LEU A 195 -3.06 6.27 13.78
N MET A 196 -1.75 6.09 13.95
CA MET A 196 -1.15 5.97 15.28
C MET A 196 -1.44 7.20 16.14
N ASN A 197 -1.39 8.39 15.54
CA ASN A 197 -1.69 9.66 16.20
C ASN A 197 -3.19 10.04 16.20
N TYR A 198 -4.06 9.23 15.57
CA TYR A 198 -5.48 9.56 15.45
C TYR A 198 -6.24 9.29 16.75
N GLU A 199 -6.80 10.35 17.34
CA GLU A 199 -7.69 10.26 18.49
C GLU A 199 -9.14 10.03 18.05
N LYS A 200 -9.78 9.05 18.68
CA LYS A 200 -11.19 8.71 18.47
C LYS A 200 -12.06 9.96 18.65
N PRO A 201 -13.04 10.21 17.76
CA PRO A 201 -14.10 11.16 18.07
C PRO A 201 -14.86 10.69 19.32
N VAL A 202 -15.08 11.61 20.26
CA VAL A 202 -15.90 11.40 21.47
C VAL A 202 -17.37 11.55 21.10
#